data_AF-A0A8J7PJV6-F1
#
_entry.id   AF-A0A8J7PJV6-F1
#
_cell.length_a   1.000
_cell.length_b   1.000
_cell.length_c   1.000
_cell.angle_alpha   90.00
_cell.angle_beta   90.00
_cell.angle_gamma   90.00
#
_symmetry.space_group_name_H-M   'P 1'
#
loop_
_entity.id
_entity.type
_entity.pdbx_description
1 polymer ?
#
loop_
_entity_poly.entity_id
_entity_poly.type
_entity_poly.pdbx_seq_one_letter_code
_entity_poly.pdbx_strand_id
1 'polypeptide(L)'
;MLSLEDTIDSAWERRADLPAAEVESALRPAIKRALDLLETGELRVAEPDGQGGWKVNQWLKKAVLLSFRINANKVMDAAPAPYFDKVPLRFEGYDEEKFRALGARAVPGAIVRRGAHVAKDVVLMPSFVNIGAYVGAGTMVDTWATVGSCAQIGKNVHLSGGVGIGGVLEPLQAGPTIIEDDCFIGARSEVVEGCVVEKGSVIGMGVFIGQSTRIYNRATGEISYGRVPAGSVVVAGSLPAKDGSHSLYAAVIVKQVDEKTRSKTSINELLRGGE
;
A
#
# COMPACT_ATOMS: atom_id res chain seq x y z
N MET A 1 -2.31 7.93 33.25
CA MET A 1 -3.09 7.63 32.04
C MET A 1 -2.21 6.78 31.14
N LEU A 2 -2.69 5.63 30.66
CA LEU A 2 -1.91 4.81 29.72
C LEU A 2 -1.71 5.58 28.42
N SER A 3 -0.60 5.31 27.70
CA SER A 3 -0.45 5.83 26.35
C SER A 3 -1.48 5.20 25.41
N LEU A 4 -1.63 5.78 24.22
CA LEU A 4 -2.51 5.23 23.19
C LEU A 4 -2.09 3.81 22.78
N GLU A 5 -0.79 3.59 22.62
CA GLU A 5 -0.19 2.29 22.31
C GLU A 5 -0.44 1.27 23.43
N ASP A 6 -0.15 1.62 24.69
CA ASP A 6 -0.35 0.72 25.83
C ASP A 6 -1.82 0.26 25.97
N THR A 7 -2.76 1.16 25.69
CA THR A 7 -4.20 0.85 25.73
C THR A 7 -4.57 -0.18 24.66
N ILE A 8 -4.06 0.00 23.43
CA ILE A 8 -4.30 -0.92 22.32
C ILE A 8 -3.62 -2.27 22.58
N ASP A 9 -2.38 -2.28 23.06
CA ASP A 9 -1.64 -3.50 23.35
C ASP A 9 -2.27 -4.30 24.49
N SER A 10 -2.68 -3.64 25.58
CA SER A 10 -3.39 -4.30 26.69
C SER A 10 -4.70 -4.95 26.23
N ALA A 11 -5.49 -4.24 25.41
CA ALA A 11 -6.72 -4.77 24.85
C ALA A 11 -6.47 -5.91 23.85
N TRP A 12 -5.38 -5.84 23.09
CA TRP A 12 -5.00 -6.91 22.15
C TRP A 12 -4.70 -8.22 22.87
N GLU A 13 -3.94 -8.20 23.96
CA GLU A 13 -3.61 -9.42 24.72
C GLU A 13 -4.87 -10.09 25.28
N ARG A 14 -5.87 -9.30 25.69
CA ARG A 14 -7.15 -9.79 26.22
C ARG A 14 -8.27 -9.82 25.17
N ARG A 15 -7.96 -9.76 23.87
CA ARG A 15 -8.96 -9.60 22.79
C ARG A 15 -10.08 -10.65 22.77
N ALA A 16 -9.87 -11.82 23.36
CA ALA A 16 -10.88 -12.86 23.49
C ALA A 16 -12.00 -12.52 24.49
N ASP A 17 -11.70 -11.67 25.49
CA ASP A 17 -12.61 -11.31 26.58
C ASP A 17 -12.48 -9.81 26.88
N LEU A 18 -13.19 -9.01 26.09
CA LEU A 18 -13.25 -7.55 26.23
C LEU A 18 -14.60 -7.14 26.84
N PRO A 19 -14.63 -6.63 28.09
CA PRO A 19 -15.85 -6.16 28.72
C PRO A 19 -16.49 -5.02 27.93
N ALA A 20 -17.81 -5.06 27.73
CA ALA A 20 -18.55 -4.02 26.98
C ALA A 20 -18.32 -2.61 27.53
N ALA A 21 -18.24 -2.46 28.86
CA ALA A 21 -17.95 -1.18 29.50
C ALA A 21 -16.55 -0.64 29.15
N GLU A 22 -15.53 -1.51 29.07
CA GLU A 22 -14.17 -1.15 28.65
C GLU A 22 -14.15 -0.76 27.16
N VAL A 23 -14.89 -1.52 26.33
CA VAL A 23 -15.02 -1.24 24.90
C VAL A 23 -15.53 0.18 24.66
N GLU A 24 -16.60 0.58 25.33
CA GLU A 24 -17.21 1.90 25.11
C GLU A 24 -16.43 3.05 25.75
N SER A 25 -15.91 2.86 26.96
CA SER A 25 -15.28 3.95 27.72
C SER A 25 -13.81 4.23 27.34
N ALA A 26 -13.06 3.22 26.91
CA ALA A 26 -11.62 3.33 26.70
C ALA A 26 -11.17 2.88 25.30
N LEU A 27 -11.56 1.67 24.89
CA LEU A 27 -11.00 1.07 23.67
C LEU A 27 -11.54 1.71 22.38
N ARG A 28 -12.85 1.96 22.29
CA ARG A 28 -13.46 2.60 21.11
C ARG A 28 -12.90 4.02 20.89
N PRO A 29 -12.77 4.89 21.92
CA PRO A 29 -12.06 6.16 21.79
C PRO A 29 -10.59 6.01 21.36
N ALA A 30 -9.85 5.05 21.91
CA ALA A 30 -8.45 4.80 21.55
C ALA A 30 -8.31 4.37 20.09
N ILE A 31 -9.09 3.39 19.64
CA ILE A 31 -9.11 2.94 18.24
C ILE A 31 -9.49 4.11 17.33
N LYS A 32 -10.52 4.89 17.69
CA LYS A 32 -10.92 6.07 16.92
C LYS A 32 -9.74 7.03 16.77
N ARG A 33 -9.04 7.36 17.85
CA ARG A 33 -7.87 8.25 17.80
C ARG A 33 -6.74 7.67 16.96
N ALA A 34 -6.45 6.38 17.06
CA ALA A 34 -5.43 5.73 16.24
C ALA A 34 -5.77 5.78 14.75
N LEU A 35 -7.03 5.50 14.38
CA LEU A 35 -7.48 5.61 12.99
C LEU A 35 -7.46 7.06 12.50
N ASP A 36 -7.85 8.02 13.33
CA ASP A 36 -7.79 9.44 12.97
C ASP A 36 -6.34 9.90 12.72
N LEU A 37 -5.37 9.42 13.52
CA LEU A 37 -3.94 9.68 13.34
C LEU A 37 -3.35 9.00 12.10
N LEU A 38 -3.84 7.80 11.75
CA LEU A 38 -3.53 7.15 10.49
C LEU A 38 -4.05 7.98 9.31
N GLU A 39 -5.26 8.52 9.41
CA GLU A 39 -5.87 9.34 8.34
C GLU A 39 -5.17 10.67 8.13
N THR A 40 -4.72 11.34 9.20
CA THR A 40 -3.92 12.57 9.09
C THR A 40 -2.50 12.31 8.60
N GLY A 41 -2.04 11.06 8.69
CA GLY A 41 -0.68 10.67 8.34
C GLY A 41 0.35 11.02 9.42
N GLU A 42 -0.10 11.48 10.60
CA GLU A 42 0.74 11.68 11.79
C GLU A 42 1.32 10.34 12.28
N LEU A 43 0.57 9.25 12.09
CA LEU A 43 1.03 7.89 12.29
C LEU A 43 0.91 7.10 10.98
N ARG A 44 1.76 6.09 10.84
CA ARG A 44 1.73 5.14 9.72
C ARG A 44 2.13 3.75 10.17
N VAL A 45 1.54 2.73 9.54
CA VAL A 45 1.71 1.32 9.94
C VAL A 45 3.16 0.85 9.78
N ALA A 46 3.87 1.35 8.78
CA ALA A 46 5.31 1.17 8.67
C ALA A 46 5.96 2.47 8.20
N GLU A 47 7.17 2.74 8.68
CA GLU A 47 7.94 3.95 8.36
C GLU A 47 9.42 3.62 8.11
N PRO A 48 10.16 4.44 7.36
CA PRO A 48 11.59 4.26 7.18
C PRO A 48 12.31 4.26 8.54
N ASP A 49 13.24 3.32 8.74
CA ASP A 49 13.99 3.19 9.99
C ASP A 49 15.23 4.10 10.10
N GLY A 50 15.52 4.87 9.04
CA GLY A 50 16.70 5.74 8.93
C GLY A 50 17.99 5.01 8.51
N GLN A 51 17.94 3.70 8.29
CA GLN A 51 19.06 2.83 7.91
C GLN A 51 18.86 2.16 6.54
N GLY A 52 17.89 2.64 5.76
CA GLY A 52 17.51 2.06 4.46
C GLY A 52 16.50 0.91 4.56
N GLY A 53 15.98 0.63 5.75
CA GLY A 53 14.94 -0.35 6.01
C GLY A 53 13.61 0.29 6.41
N TRP A 54 12.70 -0.55 6.89
CA TRP A 54 11.36 -0.17 7.30
C TRP A 54 11.02 -0.80 8.64
N LYS A 55 10.52 0.02 9.57
CA LYS A 55 10.04 -0.40 10.88
C LYS A 55 8.52 -0.51 10.87
N VAL A 56 7.98 -1.61 11.38
CA VAL A 56 6.52 -1.82 11.52
C VAL A 56 6.06 -1.39 12.91
N ASN A 57 5.06 -0.51 12.95
CA ASN A 57 4.35 -0.11 14.16
C ASN A 57 3.21 -1.12 14.43
N GLN A 58 3.54 -2.27 15.03
CA GLN A 58 2.62 -3.41 15.18
C GLN A 58 1.32 -3.05 15.92
N TRP A 59 1.38 -2.14 16.90
CA TRP A 59 0.21 -1.72 17.65
C TRP A 59 -0.86 -1.06 16.76
N LEU A 60 -0.47 -0.40 15.67
CA LEU A 60 -1.43 0.15 14.70
C LEU A 60 -2.18 -0.97 13.95
N LYS A 61 -1.52 -2.08 13.63
CA LYS A 61 -2.20 -3.26 13.08
C LYS A 61 -3.17 -3.88 14.09
N LYS A 62 -2.76 -3.96 15.36
CA LYS A 62 -3.65 -4.39 16.46
C LYS A 62 -4.87 -3.47 16.59
N ALA A 63 -4.69 -2.15 16.50
CA ALA A 63 -5.80 -1.19 16.52
C ALA A 63 -6.79 -1.42 15.38
N VAL A 64 -6.30 -1.66 14.16
CA VAL A 64 -7.13 -2.02 12.99
C VAL A 64 -7.89 -3.33 13.22
N LEU A 65 -7.23 -4.38 13.68
CA LEU A 65 -7.86 -5.67 13.95
C LEU A 65 -8.89 -5.61 15.09
N LEU A 66 -8.59 -4.86 16.16
CA LEU A 66 -9.56 -4.60 17.24
C LEU A 66 -10.76 -3.82 16.74
N SER A 67 -10.57 -2.88 15.80
CA SER A 67 -11.69 -2.15 15.18
C SER A 67 -12.67 -3.11 14.49
N PHE A 68 -12.19 -4.18 13.86
CA PHE A 68 -13.08 -5.17 13.24
C PHE A 68 -13.82 -6.03 14.27
N ARG A 69 -13.17 -6.28 15.42
CA ARG A 69 -13.73 -7.07 16.52
C ARG A 69 -14.86 -6.33 17.24
N ILE A 70 -14.70 -5.03 17.51
CA ILE A 70 -15.66 -4.26 18.31
C ILE A 70 -16.79 -3.61 17.49
N ASN A 71 -16.82 -3.84 16.18
CA ASN A 71 -17.86 -3.33 15.29
C ASN A 71 -18.59 -4.49 14.59
N ALA A 72 -19.93 -4.43 14.63
CA ALA A 72 -20.80 -5.29 13.84
C ALA A 72 -20.94 -4.73 12.41
N ASN A 73 -21.31 -5.59 11.46
CA ASN A 73 -21.71 -5.12 10.13
C ASN A 73 -23.01 -4.33 10.25
N LYS A 74 -23.13 -3.27 9.45
CA LYS A 74 -24.33 -2.45 9.32
C LYS A 74 -24.63 -2.22 7.85
N VAL A 75 -25.89 -1.91 7.55
CA VAL A 75 -26.25 -1.41 6.22
C VAL A 75 -25.57 -0.06 6.02
N MET A 76 -24.97 0.15 4.86
CA MET A 76 -24.31 1.39 4.45
C MET A 76 -24.99 1.90 3.19
N ASP A 77 -25.62 3.06 3.28
CA ASP A 77 -26.36 3.64 2.17
C ASP A 77 -25.41 4.13 1.07
N ALA A 78 -25.63 3.67 -0.15
CA ALA A 78 -24.86 4.04 -1.33
C ALA A 78 -25.65 3.78 -2.62
N ALA A 79 -25.13 4.30 -3.74
CA ALA A 79 -25.65 4.05 -5.08
C ALA A 79 -24.70 3.13 -5.86
N PRO A 80 -25.20 2.21 -6.71
CA PRO A 80 -26.62 2.00 -7.06
C PRO A 80 -27.42 1.15 -6.06
N ALA A 81 -26.77 0.60 -5.03
CA ALA A 81 -27.41 -0.24 -4.02
C ALA A 81 -26.69 -0.07 -2.66
N PRO A 82 -27.37 -0.35 -1.53
CA PRO A 82 -26.72 -0.35 -0.23
C PRO A 82 -25.69 -1.48 -0.10
N TYR A 83 -24.73 -1.28 0.79
CA TYR A 83 -23.72 -2.28 1.18
C TYR A 83 -23.96 -2.80 2.60
N PHE A 84 -23.25 -3.86 2.99
CA PHE A 84 -23.28 -4.43 4.34
C PHE A 84 -21.86 -4.73 4.83
N ASP A 85 -21.28 -3.81 5.60
CA ASP A 85 -19.91 -3.91 6.13
C ASP A 85 -19.82 -3.20 7.49
N LYS A 86 -18.70 -3.39 8.19
CA LYS A 86 -18.39 -2.79 9.49
C LYS A 86 -17.34 -1.68 9.43
N VAL A 87 -16.68 -1.50 8.28
CA VAL A 87 -15.63 -0.50 8.11
C VAL A 87 -16.21 0.74 7.42
N PRO A 88 -16.30 1.90 8.09
CA PRO A 88 -16.76 3.14 7.47
C PRO A 88 -15.87 3.57 6.29
N LEU A 89 -16.42 4.40 5.41
CA LEU A 89 -15.63 5.01 4.34
C LEU A 89 -14.96 6.30 4.82
N ARG A 90 -13.75 6.58 4.34
CA ARG A 90 -12.92 7.72 4.74
C ARG A 90 -13.59 9.07 4.49
N PHE A 91 -14.34 9.15 3.39
CA PHE A 91 -15.00 10.37 2.92
C PHE A 91 -16.50 10.41 3.25
N GLU A 92 -16.98 9.49 4.09
CA GLU A 92 -18.34 9.56 4.62
C GLU A 92 -18.54 10.90 5.34
N GLY A 93 -19.54 11.70 4.91
CA GLY A 93 -19.82 13.02 5.48
C GLY A 93 -18.80 14.12 5.15
N TYR A 94 -17.98 13.95 4.11
CA TYR A 94 -17.16 15.03 3.58
C TYR A 94 -18.00 16.09 2.87
N ASP A 95 -17.68 17.35 3.13
CA ASP A 95 -18.20 18.53 2.45
C ASP A 95 -17.10 19.17 1.58
N GLU A 96 -17.44 20.26 0.89
CA GLU A 96 -16.51 20.96 0.02
C GLU A 96 -15.28 21.49 0.77
N GLU A 97 -15.46 22.01 1.98
CA GLU A 97 -14.37 22.56 2.80
C GLU A 97 -13.35 21.47 3.15
N LYS A 98 -13.82 20.30 3.61
CA LYS A 98 -12.95 19.16 3.92
C LYS A 98 -12.20 18.64 2.69
N PHE A 99 -12.84 18.57 1.53
CA PHE A 99 -12.15 18.18 0.29
C PHE A 99 -11.10 19.21 -0.14
N ARG A 100 -11.39 20.51 -0.02
CA ARG A 100 -10.41 21.57 -0.30
C ARG A 100 -9.23 21.52 0.67
N ALA A 101 -9.49 21.29 1.96
CA ALA A 101 -8.45 21.16 2.98
C ALA A 101 -7.57 19.91 2.77
N LEU A 102 -8.17 18.79 2.34
CA LEU A 102 -7.43 17.58 1.98
C LEU A 102 -6.47 17.82 0.79
N GLY A 103 -6.90 18.62 -0.18
CA GLY A 103 -6.10 18.96 -1.35
C GLY A 103 -5.82 17.79 -2.29
N ALA A 104 -6.64 16.74 -2.24
CA ALA A 104 -6.59 15.57 -3.12
C ALA A 104 -7.85 15.48 -3.99
N ARG A 105 -7.76 14.71 -5.08
CA ARG A 105 -8.90 14.47 -5.98
C ARG A 105 -9.41 13.04 -5.79
N ALA A 106 -10.68 12.91 -5.41
CA ALA A 106 -11.39 11.64 -5.40
C ALA A 106 -12.40 11.63 -6.57
N VAL A 107 -12.07 10.90 -7.63
CA VAL A 107 -12.93 10.76 -8.81
C VAL A 107 -14.08 9.79 -8.50
N PRO A 108 -15.33 10.03 -8.97
CA PRO A 108 -16.45 9.11 -8.71
C PRO A 108 -16.10 7.66 -9.04
N GLY A 109 -16.30 6.77 -8.06
CA GLY A 109 -15.87 5.37 -8.12
C GLY A 109 -14.62 5.06 -7.30
N ALA A 110 -13.90 6.08 -6.80
CA ALA A 110 -12.84 5.89 -5.82
C ALA A 110 -13.44 5.52 -4.45
N ILE A 111 -12.98 4.40 -3.87
CA ILE A 111 -13.43 3.90 -2.57
C ILE A 111 -12.24 3.86 -1.63
N VAL A 112 -12.33 4.60 -0.52
CA VAL A 112 -11.28 4.66 0.50
C VAL A 112 -11.90 4.29 1.85
N ARG A 113 -11.33 3.29 2.52
CA ARG A 113 -11.75 2.92 3.87
C ARG A 113 -11.20 3.87 4.92
N ARG A 114 -11.96 4.06 6.00
CA ARG A 114 -11.51 4.77 7.20
C ARG A 114 -10.16 4.22 7.67
N GLY A 115 -9.28 5.09 8.15
CA GLY A 115 -7.94 4.73 8.62
C GLY A 115 -6.88 4.64 7.53
N ALA A 116 -7.18 5.10 6.30
CA ALA A 116 -6.19 5.25 5.23
C ALA A 116 -5.79 6.72 5.06
N HIS A 117 -4.49 6.96 4.87
CA HIS A 117 -3.97 8.29 4.56
C HIS A 117 -3.99 8.57 3.06
N VAL A 118 -4.46 9.76 2.69
CA VAL A 118 -4.39 10.31 1.34
C VAL A 118 -3.75 11.69 1.44
N ALA A 119 -2.53 11.83 0.95
CA ALA A 119 -1.79 13.08 1.01
C ALA A 119 -2.27 14.11 -0.05
N LYS A 120 -1.76 15.33 0.07
CA LYS A 120 -2.02 16.42 -0.87
C LYS A 120 -1.61 16.05 -2.29
N ASP A 121 -2.35 16.57 -3.27
CA ASP A 121 -2.13 16.42 -4.71
C ASP A 121 -2.23 14.97 -5.23
N VAL A 122 -2.69 14.03 -4.40
CA VAL A 122 -3.04 12.67 -4.84
C VAL A 122 -4.27 12.72 -5.74
N VAL A 123 -4.27 11.89 -6.78
CA VAL A 123 -5.45 11.65 -7.63
C VAL A 123 -5.87 10.19 -7.52
N LEU A 124 -7.06 9.98 -6.98
CA LEU A 124 -7.72 8.69 -6.89
C LEU A 124 -8.72 8.59 -8.05
N MET A 125 -8.37 7.85 -9.09
CA MET A 125 -9.32 7.40 -10.12
C MET A 125 -10.27 6.35 -9.52
N PRO A 126 -11.24 5.80 -10.26
CA PRO A 126 -12.06 4.70 -9.75
C PRO A 126 -11.19 3.53 -9.27
N SER A 127 -10.93 3.43 -7.98
CA SER A 127 -9.89 2.59 -7.39
C SER A 127 -10.28 2.23 -5.94
N PHE A 128 -9.50 1.35 -5.30
CA PHE A 128 -9.73 0.97 -3.90
C PHE A 128 -8.49 1.22 -3.05
N VAL A 129 -8.64 1.93 -1.93
CA VAL A 129 -7.58 2.12 -0.92
C VAL A 129 -8.10 1.60 0.42
N ASN A 130 -7.41 0.60 0.96
CA ASN A 130 -7.85 -0.12 2.14
C ASN A 130 -7.28 0.49 3.44
N ILE A 131 -7.86 0.11 4.58
CA ILE A 131 -7.51 0.62 5.90
C ILE A 131 -6.02 0.44 6.24
N GLY A 132 -5.44 1.44 6.90
CA GLY A 132 -4.03 1.48 7.31
C GLY A 132 -3.06 1.80 6.17
N ALA A 133 -3.51 1.88 4.92
CA ALA A 133 -2.66 2.28 3.80
C ALA A 133 -2.22 3.74 3.94
N TYR A 134 -1.03 4.04 3.40
CA TYR A 134 -0.50 5.38 3.31
C TYR A 134 -0.21 5.72 1.86
N VAL A 135 -0.87 6.74 1.32
CA VAL A 135 -0.64 7.24 -0.05
C VAL A 135 0.02 8.61 -0.01
N GLY A 136 1.30 8.67 -0.36
CA GLY A 136 2.13 9.88 -0.33
C GLY A 136 1.76 10.92 -1.39
N ALA A 137 2.27 12.14 -1.20
CA ALA A 137 1.85 13.32 -1.98
C ALA A 137 2.15 13.20 -3.48
N GLY A 138 1.29 13.78 -4.31
CA GLY A 138 1.46 13.80 -5.77
C GLY A 138 1.30 12.44 -6.46
N THR A 139 0.90 11.39 -5.73
CA THR A 139 0.74 10.04 -6.28
C THR A 139 -0.52 9.91 -7.13
N MET A 140 -0.39 9.21 -8.25
CA MET A 140 -1.48 8.84 -9.14
C MET A 140 -1.92 7.40 -8.85
N VAL A 141 -3.18 7.20 -8.46
CA VAL A 141 -3.81 5.88 -8.32
C VAL A 141 -4.84 5.72 -9.44
N ASP A 142 -4.43 5.08 -10.54
CA ASP A 142 -5.24 4.97 -11.75
C ASP A 142 -6.44 4.02 -11.61
N THR A 143 -7.28 4.04 -12.64
CA THR A 143 -8.52 3.28 -12.72
C THR A 143 -8.28 1.78 -12.48
N TRP A 144 -9.06 1.22 -11.57
CA TRP A 144 -9.03 -0.16 -11.08
C TRP A 144 -7.74 -0.57 -10.39
N ALA A 145 -6.89 0.38 -10.00
CA ALA A 145 -5.80 0.09 -9.10
C ALA A 145 -6.32 -0.21 -7.68
N THR A 146 -5.56 -1.01 -6.94
CA THR A 146 -5.86 -1.37 -5.56
C THR A 146 -4.64 -1.09 -4.67
N VAL A 147 -4.84 -0.36 -3.59
CA VAL A 147 -3.85 -0.17 -2.52
C VAL A 147 -4.34 -0.92 -1.28
N GLY A 148 -3.74 -2.07 -1.02
CA GLY A 148 -4.13 -3.00 0.02
C GLY A 148 -3.89 -2.48 1.44
N SER A 149 -4.41 -3.21 2.43
CA SER A 149 -4.34 -2.79 3.84
C SER A 149 -2.89 -2.64 4.28
N CYS A 150 -2.61 -1.55 5.00
CA CYS A 150 -1.27 -1.22 5.49
C CYS A 150 -0.21 -0.91 4.42
N ALA A 151 -0.51 -0.99 3.12
CA ALA A 151 0.46 -0.71 2.07
C ALA A 151 1.02 0.72 2.18
N GLN A 152 2.30 0.89 1.88
CA GLN A 152 2.99 2.18 1.95
C GLN A 152 3.39 2.63 0.55
N ILE A 153 2.71 3.66 0.04
CA ILE A 153 2.98 4.26 -1.26
C ILE A 153 3.68 5.60 -1.03
N GLY A 154 4.84 5.76 -1.64
CA GLY A 154 5.66 6.96 -1.58
C GLY A 154 5.03 8.16 -2.27
N LYS A 155 5.81 9.23 -2.36
CA LYS A 155 5.47 10.46 -3.09
C LYS A 155 5.69 10.27 -4.59
N ASN A 156 4.92 10.98 -5.41
CA ASN A 156 5.04 10.99 -6.88
C ASN A 156 5.06 9.59 -7.50
N VAL A 157 4.41 8.62 -6.86
CA VAL A 157 4.28 7.27 -7.42
C VAL A 157 3.19 7.30 -8.48
N HIS A 158 3.36 6.53 -9.55
CA HIS A 158 2.29 6.28 -10.52
C HIS A 158 1.92 4.81 -10.50
N LEU A 159 0.78 4.49 -9.89
CA LEU A 159 0.14 3.18 -9.98
C LEU A 159 -0.78 3.20 -11.19
N SER A 160 -0.35 2.57 -12.29
CA SER A 160 -1.11 2.55 -13.54
C SER A 160 -2.41 1.74 -13.44
N GLY A 161 -3.24 1.79 -14.48
CA GLY A 161 -4.53 1.13 -14.50
C GLY A 161 -4.47 -0.37 -14.17
N GLY A 162 -5.29 -0.79 -13.21
CA GLY A 162 -5.37 -2.18 -12.77
C GLY A 162 -4.15 -2.69 -12.01
N VAL A 163 -3.29 -1.82 -11.48
CA VAL A 163 -2.19 -2.23 -10.60
C VAL A 163 -2.72 -2.63 -9.23
N GLY A 164 -2.34 -3.79 -8.73
CA GLY A 164 -2.64 -4.21 -7.37
C GLY A 164 -1.41 -4.17 -6.47
N ILE A 165 -1.56 -3.50 -5.32
CA ILE A 165 -0.59 -3.49 -4.24
C ILE A 165 -1.19 -4.28 -3.08
N GLY A 166 -0.63 -5.45 -2.79
CA GLY A 166 -1.15 -6.39 -1.81
C GLY A 166 -1.15 -5.84 -0.39
N GLY A 167 -2.23 -6.11 0.35
CA GLY A 167 -2.35 -5.74 1.76
C GLY A 167 -1.70 -6.75 2.70
N VAL A 168 -1.15 -6.29 3.82
CA VAL A 168 -0.55 -7.16 4.84
C VAL A 168 -0.92 -6.67 6.24
N LEU A 169 -2.07 -7.16 6.74
CA LEU A 169 -2.53 -6.86 8.10
C LEU A 169 -2.05 -7.91 9.11
N GLU A 170 -2.03 -9.17 8.72
CA GLU A 170 -1.45 -10.28 9.49
C GLU A 170 -0.44 -11.04 8.61
N PRO A 171 0.63 -11.61 9.18
CA PRO A 171 1.06 -11.53 10.59
C PRO A 171 1.46 -10.11 11.05
N LEU A 172 1.37 -9.83 12.34
CA LEU A 172 1.61 -8.48 12.89
C LEU A 172 3.03 -7.97 12.62
N GLN A 173 4.02 -8.85 12.72
CA GLN A 173 5.43 -8.56 12.49
C GLN A 173 5.79 -8.35 11.00
N ALA A 174 4.93 -8.81 10.08
CA ALA A 174 5.24 -8.74 8.66
C ALA A 174 5.21 -7.29 8.16
N GLY A 175 6.24 -6.90 7.40
CA GLY A 175 6.25 -5.62 6.69
C GLY A 175 5.09 -5.54 5.68
N PRO A 176 4.41 -4.39 5.56
CA PRO A 176 3.47 -4.19 4.47
C PRO A 176 4.19 -4.07 3.13
N THR A 177 3.44 -4.23 2.05
CA THR A 177 3.97 -3.96 0.71
C THR A 177 4.32 -2.48 0.60
N ILE A 178 5.53 -2.19 0.11
CA ILE A 178 6.08 -0.84 0.04
C ILE A 178 6.44 -0.51 -1.40
N ILE A 179 5.96 0.62 -1.88
CA ILE A 179 6.37 1.26 -3.12
C ILE A 179 6.99 2.60 -2.73
N GLU A 180 8.30 2.74 -2.83
CA GLU A 180 9.01 3.95 -2.41
C GLU A 180 8.79 5.11 -3.37
N ASP A 181 9.32 6.28 -2.98
CA ASP A 181 9.15 7.53 -3.70
C ASP A 181 9.52 7.41 -5.18
N ASP A 182 8.72 8.11 -5.97
CA ASP A 182 8.89 8.29 -7.40
C ASP A 182 8.87 6.95 -8.18
N CYS A 183 8.30 5.85 -7.69
CA CYS A 183 8.19 4.65 -8.53
C CYS A 183 7.13 4.80 -9.64
N PHE A 184 7.37 4.17 -10.79
CA PHE A 184 6.34 3.94 -11.81
C PHE A 184 5.99 2.45 -11.83
N ILE A 185 4.71 2.12 -11.67
CA ILE A 185 4.22 0.74 -11.75
C ILE A 185 3.27 0.64 -12.95
N GLY A 186 3.69 -0.09 -13.97
CA GLY A 186 2.97 -0.25 -15.23
C GLY A 186 1.66 -1.03 -15.08
N ALA A 187 0.74 -0.81 -16.01
CA ALA A 187 -0.60 -1.37 -15.95
C ALA A 187 -0.61 -2.90 -15.78
N ARG A 188 -1.59 -3.40 -15.01
CA ARG A 188 -1.80 -4.84 -14.74
C ARG A 188 -0.64 -5.54 -14.04
N SER A 189 0.27 -4.79 -13.44
CA SER A 189 1.30 -5.32 -12.55
C SER A 189 0.76 -5.50 -11.14
N GLU A 190 1.36 -6.41 -10.38
CA GLU A 190 0.95 -6.72 -9.01
C GLU A 190 2.19 -6.82 -8.12
N VAL A 191 2.20 -6.14 -6.98
CA VAL A 191 3.28 -6.25 -5.97
C VAL A 191 2.62 -6.62 -4.64
N VAL A 192 3.02 -7.72 -4.02
CA VAL A 192 2.28 -8.32 -2.89
C VAL A 192 3.18 -8.82 -1.76
N GLU A 193 2.58 -9.32 -0.68
CA GLU A 193 3.26 -10.10 0.36
C GLU A 193 4.41 -9.38 1.08
N GLY A 194 4.33 -8.05 1.21
CA GLY A 194 5.38 -7.28 1.89
C GLY A 194 6.62 -7.03 1.03
N CYS A 195 6.52 -7.25 -0.29
CA CYS A 195 7.60 -6.91 -1.21
C CYS A 195 7.86 -5.39 -1.20
N VAL A 196 9.11 -5.02 -1.45
CA VAL A 196 9.57 -3.62 -1.49
C VAL A 196 10.04 -3.28 -2.90
N VAL A 197 9.49 -2.21 -3.47
CA VAL A 197 10.01 -1.58 -4.69
C VAL A 197 10.67 -0.28 -4.30
N GLU A 198 11.99 -0.25 -4.39
CA GLU A 198 12.78 0.88 -3.93
C GLU A 198 12.75 2.08 -4.87
N LYS A 199 13.13 3.23 -4.30
CA LYS A 199 12.98 4.57 -4.88
C LYS A 199 13.30 4.61 -6.37
N GLY A 200 12.40 5.22 -7.13
CA GLY A 200 12.58 5.54 -8.54
C GLY A 200 12.66 4.36 -9.50
N SER A 201 12.27 3.17 -9.06
CA SER A 201 12.16 2.01 -9.95
C SER A 201 11.02 2.19 -10.96
N VAL A 202 11.19 1.59 -12.14
CA VAL A 202 10.20 1.56 -13.22
C VAL A 202 9.85 0.11 -13.49
N ILE A 203 8.65 -0.29 -13.08
CA ILE A 203 8.09 -1.60 -13.33
C ILE A 203 7.23 -1.51 -14.59
N GLY A 204 7.49 -2.34 -15.59
CA GLY A 204 6.71 -2.44 -16.82
C GLY A 204 5.29 -2.98 -16.57
N MET A 205 4.55 -3.21 -17.66
CA MET A 205 3.22 -3.84 -17.58
C MET A 205 3.32 -5.35 -17.31
N GLY A 206 2.33 -5.91 -16.61
CA GLY A 206 2.20 -7.35 -16.38
C GLY A 206 3.33 -7.96 -15.55
N VAL A 207 3.97 -7.16 -14.69
CA VAL A 207 5.00 -7.64 -13.77
C VAL A 207 4.35 -7.98 -12.44
N PHE A 208 4.38 -9.25 -12.10
CA PHE A 208 3.93 -9.80 -10.82
C PHE A 208 5.13 -10.04 -9.91
N ILE A 209 5.09 -9.52 -8.68
CA ILE A 209 6.16 -9.64 -7.67
C ILE A 209 5.53 -10.00 -6.32
N GLY A 210 5.71 -11.26 -5.92
CA GLY A 210 5.50 -11.74 -4.55
C GLY A 210 6.79 -12.31 -3.95
N GLN A 211 6.73 -12.80 -2.72
CA GLN A 211 7.89 -13.36 -2.02
C GLN A 211 8.47 -14.60 -2.72
N SER A 212 7.66 -15.30 -3.51
CA SER A 212 8.07 -16.46 -4.32
C SER A 212 8.56 -16.09 -5.72
N THR A 213 8.44 -14.83 -6.14
CA THR A 213 8.83 -14.40 -7.48
C THR A 213 10.33 -14.24 -7.58
N ARG A 214 10.95 -14.94 -8.52
CA ARG A 214 12.35 -14.73 -8.90
C ARG A 214 12.48 -13.36 -9.57
N ILE A 215 13.35 -12.52 -9.02
CA ILE A 215 13.76 -11.24 -9.60
C ILE A 215 15.16 -11.45 -10.16
N TYR A 216 15.27 -11.56 -11.48
CA TYR A 216 16.51 -11.85 -12.19
C TYR A 216 17.17 -10.57 -12.69
N ASN A 217 18.42 -10.32 -12.32
CA ASN A 217 19.20 -9.23 -12.90
C ASN A 217 19.95 -9.74 -14.13
N ARG A 218 19.57 -9.26 -15.33
CA ARG A 218 20.18 -9.74 -16.57
C ARG A 218 21.65 -9.36 -16.72
N ALA A 219 22.09 -8.27 -16.07
CA ALA A 219 23.45 -7.79 -16.19
C ALA A 219 24.42 -8.59 -15.32
N THR A 220 23.97 -9.06 -14.14
CA THR A 220 24.81 -9.80 -13.18
C THR A 220 24.55 -11.30 -13.17
N GLY A 221 23.40 -11.75 -13.68
CA GLY A 221 22.94 -13.13 -13.58
C GLY A 221 22.38 -13.51 -12.20
N GLU A 222 22.30 -12.57 -11.26
CA GLU A 222 21.82 -12.81 -9.90
C GLU A 222 20.29 -12.99 -9.86
N ILE A 223 19.82 -13.87 -8.97
CA ILE A 223 18.40 -14.02 -8.65
C ILE A 223 18.19 -13.59 -7.19
N SER A 224 17.32 -12.61 -6.99
CA SER A 224 16.86 -12.15 -5.69
C SER A 224 15.34 -12.32 -5.54
N TYR A 225 14.81 -12.01 -4.35
CA TYR A 225 13.40 -12.16 -3.99
C TYR A 225 12.96 -11.01 -3.08
N GLY A 226 11.67 -10.65 -3.14
CA GLY A 226 11.03 -9.74 -2.18
C GLY A 226 11.42 -8.26 -2.26
N ARG A 227 12.49 -7.90 -2.98
CA ARG A 227 12.99 -6.52 -3.07
C ARG A 227 13.49 -6.19 -4.46
N VAL A 228 12.95 -5.13 -5.06
CA VAL A 228 13.46 -4.52 -6.29
C VAL A 228 14.37 -3.36 -5.89
N PRO A 229 15.68 -3.41 -6.21
CA PRO A 229 16.63 -2.35 -5.84
C PRO A 229 16.31 -1.00 -6.50
N ALA A 230 16.75 0.09 -5.88
CA ALA A 230 16.48 1.44 -6.36
C ALA A 230 16.89 1.67 -7.83
N GLY A 231 16.09 2.46 -8.54
CA GLY A 231 16.33 2.80 -9.95
C GLY A 231 16.24 1.62 -10.93
N SER A 232 15.73 0.46 -10.51
CA SER A 232 15.61 -0.70 -11.40
C SER A 232 14.54 -0.50 -12.45
N VAL A 233 14.84 -0.85 -13.69
CA VAL A 233 13.85 -1.01 -14.76
C VAL A 233 13.55 -2.50 -14.90
N VAL A 234 12.31 -2.88 -14.61
CA VAL A 234 11.88 -4.28 -14.49
C VAL A 234 10.81 -4.59 -15.52
N VAL A 235 10.96 -5.71 -16.24
CA VAL A 235 9.96 -6.20 -17.20
C VAL A 235 9.56 -7.64 -16.87
N ALA A 236 8.42 -8.07 -17.39
CA ALA A 236 8.02 -9.47 -17.30
C ALA A 236 8.92 -10.32 -18.21
N GLY A 237 9.31 -11.49 -17.73
CA GLY A 237 10.13 -12.42 -18.49
C GLY A 237 10.01 -13.84 -17.97
N SER A 238 10.96 -14.68 -18.36
CA SER A 238 10.98 -16.09 -17.98
C SER A 238 12.41 -16.60 -17.89
N LEU A 239 12.66 -17.53 -16.98
CA LEU A 239 13.91 -18.26 -16.89
C LEU A 239 13.71 -19.70 -17.39
N PRO A 240 14.59 -20.21 -18.28
CA PRO A 240 14.47 -21.56 -18.81
C PRO A 240 14.77 -22.61 -17.74
N ALA A 241 14.13 -23.77 -17.85
CA ALA A 241 14.51 -24.96 -17.09
C ALA A 241 15.90 -25.44 -17.54
N LYS A 242 16.60 -26.19 -16.66
CA LYS A 242 17.96 -26.69 -16.94
C LYS A 242 18.03 -27.60 -18.16
N ASP A 243 16.96 -28.33 -18.44
CA ASP A 243 16.82 -29.22 -19.59
C ASP A 243 16.29 -28.52 -20.86
N GLY A 244 15.97 -27.22 -20.77
CA GLY A 244 15.40 -26.43 -21.86
C GLY A 244 13.95 -26.78 -22.24
N SER A 245 13.26 -27.65 -21.48
CA SER A 245 11.93 -28.15 -21.86
C SER A 245 10.81 -27.12 -21.74
N HIS A 246 10.98 -26.15 -20.83
CA HIS A 246 10.01 -25.11 -20.54
C HIS A 246 10.73 -23.88 -19.95
N SER A 247 9.97 -22.81 -19.73
CA SER A 247 10.40 -21.67 -18.94
C SER A 247 9.34 -21.33 -17.89
N LEU A 248 9.79 -20.75 -16.79
CA LEU A 248 8.92 -20.30 -15.71
C LEU A 248 9.08 -18.79 -15.55
N TYR A 249 7.97 -18.12 -15.23
CA TYR A 249 7.91 -16.68 -15.05
C TYR A 249 9.00 -16.16 -14.07
N ALA A 250 9.51 -14.98 -14.38
CA ALA A 250 10.39 -14.19 -13.52
C ALA A 250 10.21 -12.70 -13.83
N ALA A 251 10.39 -11.84 -12.83
CA ALA A 251 10.59 -10.42 -13.05
C ALA A 251 12.06 -10.20 -13.45
N VAL A 252 12.34 -9.43 -14.50
CA VAL A 252 13.69 -9.24 -15.03
C VAL A 252 14.11 -7.78 -14.90
N ILE A 253 15.14 -7.51 -14.11
CA ILE A 253 15.83 -6.21 -14.09
C ILE A 253 16.66 -6.12 -15.37
N VAL A 254 16.27 -5.24 -16.28
CA VAL A 254 16.94 -5.04 -17.58
C VAL A 254 18.02 -3.96 -17.53
N LYS A 255 17.89 -3.01 -16.59
CA LYS A 255 18.92 -2.01 -16.29
C LYS A 255 18.61 -1.34 -14.95
N GLN A 256 19.59 -0.63 -14.42
CA GLN A 256 19.43 0.25 -13.27
C GLN A 256 19.85 1.66 -13.69
N VAL A 257 19.02 2.65 -13.39
CA VAL A 257 19.24 4.05 -13.76
C VAL A 257 19.38 4.91 -12.51
N ASP A 258 20.26 5.91 -12.59
CA ASP A 258 20.37 6.92 -11.55
C ASP A 258 19.25 7.97 -11.67
N GLU A 259 19.10 8.78 -10.62
CA GLU A 259 18.08 9.83 -10.52
C GLU A 259 18.20 10.89 -11.65
N LYS A 260 19.44 11.16 -12.09
CA LYS A 260 19.73 12.13 -13.16
C LYS A 260 19.29 11.63 -14.54
N THR A 261 19.49 10.36 -14.82
CA THR A 261 19.06 9.70 -16.05
C THR A 261 17.55 9.61 -16.05
N ARG A 262 16.97 9.20 -14.93
CA ARG A 262 15.53 9.06 -14.78
C ARG A 262 14.76 10.37 -14.99
N SER A 263 15.24 11.48 -14.46
CA SER A 263 14.58 12.79 -14.63
C SER A 263 14.62 13.34 -16.06
N LYS A 264 15.51 12.81 -16.91
CA LYS A 264 15.68 13.27 -18.31
C LYS A 264 15.09 12.32 -19.35
N THR A 265 14.85 11.07 -18.99
CA THR A 265 14.42 10.01 -19.90
C THR A 265 12.97 9.67 -19.64
N SER A 266 12.16 9.67 -20.70
CA SER A 266 10.75 9.29 -20.57
C SER A 266 10.62 7.82 -20.16
N ILE A 267 9.53 7.46 -19.49
CA ILE A 267 9.23 6.07 -19.12
C ILE A 267 9.27 5.14 -20.34
N ASN A 268 8.73 5.60 -21.48
CA ASN A 268 8.73 4.84 -22.73
C ASN A 268 10.15 4.55 -23.25
N GLU A 269 11.07 5.52 -23.17
CA GLU A 269 12.46 5.32 -23.56
C GLU A 269 13.20 4.39 -22.60
N LEU A 270 12.93 4.49 -21.29
CA LEU A 270 13.48 3.56 -20.30
C LEU A 270 13.05 2.12 -20.59
N LEU A 271 11.78 1.89 -20.96
CA LEU A 271 11.28 0.55 -21.26
C LEU A 271 11.75 0.02 -22.62
N ARG A 272 11.92 0.88 -23.63
CA ARG A 272 12.33 0.47 -25.00
C ARG A 272 13.83 0.26 -25.17
N GLY A 273 14.67 1.02 -24.46
CA GLY A 273 16.13 0.88 -24.53
C GLY A 273 16.66 -0.35 -23.79
N GLY A 274 15.95 -1.47 -23.90
CA GLY A 274 16.29 -2.78 -23.33
C GLY A 274 16.66 -3.82 -24.37
N GLU A 275 16.65 -3.48 -25.66
CA GLU A 275 17.29 -4.29 -26.72
C GLU A 275 18.82 -4.29 -26.59
#